data_AF-A0A383AK78-F1
#
_entry.id   AF-A0A383AK78-F1
#
_cell.length_a   1.000
_cell.length_b   1.000
_cell.length_c   1.000
_cell.angle_alpha   90.00
_cell.angle_beta   90.00
_cell.angle_gamma   90.00
#
_symmetry.space_group_name_H-M   'P 1'
#
loop_
_entity.id
_entity.type
_entity.pdbx_description
1 polymer ?
#
loop_
_entity_poly.entity_id
_entity_poly.type
_entity_poly.pdbx_seq_one_letter_code
_entity_poly.pdbx_strand_id
1 'polypeptide(L)'
;DIQEIIYRNYESSLQRHGGIRPRNPYSRHCAYSEEDLSSFKDNWNLIFVSNPFDAVCKLATDEGGWCWKMPCTTCGNLTFRYAFIEMSPGKSPEEEGWITRKDVDSRVLNAQFGSFYDRPRSSPEKEKIIKICLKASIRYIADNCKFPDWLGYLGLLLYEVEEAGSYGSLSLNWTKQLKEYVFREDNEEDSELGNLFDEIINEGRLLKWGDLERIEEHIIASHTSN
;
A
#
# COMPACT_ATOMS: atom_id res chain seq x y z
N ASP A 1 3.05 1.79 -27.68
CA ASP A 1 2.51 0.59 -27.01
C ASP A 1 3.65 -0.38 -26.68
N ILE A 2 3.58 -1.21 -25.62
CA ILE A 2 4.61 -2.22 -25.30
C ILE A 2 4.82 -3.18 -26.49
N GLN A 3 3.75 -3.55 -27.19
CA GLN A 3 3.85 -4.39 -28.38
C GLN A 3 4.75 -3.75 -29.44
N GLU A 4 4.63 -2.44 -29.62
CA GLU A 4 5.40 -1.66 -30.59
C GLU A 4 6.88 -1.60 -30.23
N ILE A 5 7.21 -1.50 -28.94
CA ILE A 5 8.60 -1.58 -28.45
C ILE A 5 9.21 -2.94 -28.79
N ILE A 6 8.47 -4.02 -28.51
CA ILE A 6 8.91 -5.38 -28.81
C ILE A 6 9.13 -5.56 -30.31
N TYR A 7 8.19 -5.10 -31.15
CA TYR A 7 8.32 -5.17 -32.60
C TYR A 7 9.52 -4.37 -33.12
N ARG A 8 9.72 -3.14 -32.65
CA ARG A 8 10.84 -2.28 -33.04
C ARG A 8 12.19 -2.90 -32.69
N ASN A 9 12.31 -3.45 -31.48
CA ASN A 9 13.55 -4.10 -31.02
C ASN A 9 13.82 -5.38 -31.83
N TYR A 10 12.77 -6.13 -32.15
CA TYR A 10 12.86 -7.32 -32.98
C TYR A 10 13.26 -7.01 -34.42
N GLU A 11 12.62 -6.02 -35.06
CA GLU A 11 12.95 -5.57 -36.41
C GLU A 11 14.38 -5.05 -36.51
N SER A 12 14.82 -4.26 -35.53
CA SER A 12 16.20 -3.77 -35.44
C SER A 12 17.20 -4.92 -35.33
N SER A 13 16.85 -5.99 -34.60
CA SER A 13 17.65 -7.20 -34.51
C SER A 13 17.72 -7.93 -35.86
N LEU A 14 16.59 -8.10 -36.54
CA LEU A 14 16.51 -8.72 -37.86
C LEU A 14 17.34 -7.95 -38.89
N GLN A 15 17.27 -6.62 -38.93
CA GLN A 15 18.07 -5.80 -39.85
C GLN A 15 19.58 -6.01 -39.65
N ARG A 16 20.04 -6.06 -38.38
CA ARG A 16 21.46 -6.30 -38.05
C ARG A 16 21.93 -7.70 -38.42
N HIS A 17 21.02 -8.67 -38.48
CA HIS A 17 21.35 -10.09 -38.73
C HIS A 17 20.82 -10.57 -40.09
N GLY A 18 20.58 -9.66 -41.05
CA GLY A 18 20.20 -10.00 -42.42
C GLY A 18 18.86 -10.73 -42.54
N GLY A 19 17.90 -10.42 -41.67
CA GLY A 19 16.57 -11.05 -41.62
C GLY A 19 16.55 -12.43 -40.98
N ILE A 20 17.67 -12.89 -40.42
CA ILE A 20 17.76 -14.21 -39.78
C ILE A 20 17.13 -14.16 -38.39
N ARG A 21 16.11 -14.99 -38.19
CA ARG A 21 15.46 -15.15 -36.89
C ARG A 21 16.46 -15.66 -35.84
N PRO A 22 16.55 -15.01 -34.66
CA PRO A 22 17.34 -15.50 -33.54
C PRO A 22 16.89 -16.90 -33.10
N ARG A 23 17.83 -17.84 -32.96
CA ARG A 23 17.55 -19.23 -32.53
C ARG A 23 17.68 -19.43 -31.03
N ASN A 24 18.40 -18.55 -30.34
CA ASN A 24 18.61 -18.64 -28.89
C ASN A 24 17.36 -18.08 -28.16
N PRO A 25 16.61 -18.90 -27.42
CA PRO A 25 15.43 -18.44 -26.69
C PRO A 25 15.75 -17.43 -25.58
N TYR A 26 17.00 -17.34 -25.11
CA TYR A 26 17.43 -16.40 -24.07
C TYR A 26 17.97 -15.08 -24.62
N SER A 27 17.91 -14.85 -25.93
CA SER A 27 18.44 -13.61 -26.51
C SER A 27 17.46 -12.44 -26.33
N ARG A 28 18.00 -11.25 -26.04
CA ARG A 28 17.23 -10.06 -25.63
C ARG A 28 16.59 -9.27 -26.79
N HIS A 29 16.38 -9.89 -27.95
CA HIS A 29 15.88 -9.19 -29.15
C HIS A 29 14.42 -8.75 -29.07
N CYS A 30 13.67 -9.28 -28.10
CA CYS A 30 12.31 -8.84 -27.74
C CYS A 30 12.24 -8.22 -26.34
N ALA A 31 13.38 -7.97 -25.70
CA ALA A 31 13.40 -7.33 -24.39
C ALA A 31 13.17 -5.82 -24.54
N TYR A 32 12.66 -5.20 -23.48
CA TYR A 32 12.55 -3.76 -23.31
C TYR A 32 13.37 -3.36 -22.08
N SER A 33 13.96 -2.16 -22.09
CA SER A 33 14.65 -1.61 -20.92
C SER A 33 13.68 -0.82 -20.03
N GLU A 34 14.15 -0.41 -18.85
CA GLU A 34 13.42 0.54 -18.01
C GLU A 34 13.22 1.88 -18.73
N GLU A 35 14.19 2.34 -19.53
CA GLU A 35 14.04 3.55 -20.33
C GLU A 35 12.93 3.43 -21.37
N ASP A 36 12.77 2.25 -21.99
CA ASP A 36 11.66 1.99 -22.92
C ASP A 36 10.28 2.14 -22.22
N LEU A 37 10.21 1.74 -20.95
CA LEU A 37 8.98 1.80 -20.15
C LEU A 37 8.74 3.16 -19.47
N SER A 38 9.75 4.02 -19.38
CA SER A 38 9.68 5.31 -18.69
C SER A 38 8.55 6.21 -19.20
N SER A 39 8.28 6.18 -20.50
CA SER A 39 7.19 6.94 -21.14
C SER A 39 5.78 6.44 -20.79
N PHE A 40 5.66 5.24 -20.22
CA PHE A 40 4.39 4.66 -19.78
C PHE A 40 4.17 4.81 -18.28
N LYS A 41 5.10 5.44 -17.55
CA LYS A 41 5.04 5.59 -16.09
C LYS A 41 3.73 6.22 -15.61
N ASP A 42 3.23 7.22 -16.33
CA ASP A 42 1.97 7.90 -16.01
C ASP A 42 0.74 6.99 -16.18
N ASN A 43 0.87 5.94 -17.02
CA ASN A 43 -0.17 4.94 -17.27
C ASN A 43 -0.06 3.72 -16.34
N TRP A 44 0.95 3.63 -15.48
CA TRP A 44 1.06 2.51 -14.54
C TRP A 44 -0.13 2.44 -13.59
N ASN A 45 -0.73 3.58 -13.28
CA ASN A 45 -1.98 3.68 -12.52
C ASN A 45 -3.16 2.94 -13.18
N LEU A 46 -3.12 2.68 -14.49
CA LEU A 46 -4.15 1.89 -15.20
C LEU A 46 -3.99 0.37 -15.03
N ILE A 47 -2.78 -0.09 -14.68
CA ILE A 47 -2.50 -1.51 -14.41
C ILE A 47 -2.93 -1.87 -12.98
N PHE A 48 -2.88 -0.89 -12.08
CA PHE A 48 -3.39 -1.01 -10.73
C PHE A 48 -4.87 -0.60 -10.73
N VAL A 49 -5.79 -1.54 -10.94
CA VAL A 49 -7.11 -1.38 -10.28
C VAL A 49 -6.77 -1.16 -8.82
N SER A 50 -7.07 0.03 -8.30
CA SER A 50 -6.56 0.40 -6.99
C SER A 50 -7.09 -0.63 -5.99
N ASN A 51 -6.19 -1.18 -5.19
CA ASN A 51 -6.60 -1.97 -4.05
C ASN A 51 -7.59 -1.12 -3.22
N PRO A 52 -8.68 -1.68 -2.69
CA PRO A 52 -9.62 -0.91 -1.88
C PRO A 52 -8.96 -0.13 -0.74
N PHE A 53 -7.93 -0.70 -0.08
CA PHE A 53 -7.19 0.01 0.96
C PHE A 53 -6.35 1.16 0.40
N ASP A 54 -5.70 0.97 -0.74
CA ASP A 54 -4.95 2.03 -1.43
C ASP A 54 -5.87 3.21 -1.80
N ALA A 55 -7.08 2.92 -2.32
CA ALA A 55 -8.09 3.94 -2.62
C ALA A 55 -8.59 4.64 -1.37
N VAL A 56 -8.80 3.93 -0.26
CA VAL A 56 -9.23 4.57 0.99
C VAL A 56 -8.14 5.51 1.51
N CYS A 57 -6.87 5.09 1.52
CA CYS A 57 -5.74 5.94 1.92
C CYS A 57 -5.62 7.19 1.02
N LYS A 58 -5.77 7.00 -0.30
CA LYS A 58 -5.77 8.11 -1.26
C LYS A 58 -6.94 9.06 -1.02
N LEU A 59 -8.15 8.54 -0.84
CA LEU A 59 -9.34 9.34 -0.53
C LEU A 59 -9.13 10.15 0.77
N ALA A 60 -8.64 9.51 1.82
CA ALA A 60 -8.35 10.16 3.09
C ALA A 60 -7.39 11.34 2.93
N THR A 61 -6.38 11.19 2.06
CA THR A 61 -5.45 12.26 1.69
C THR A 61 -6.15 13.36 0.89
N ASP A 62 -6.88 12.99 -0.17
CA ASP A 62 -7.54 13.93 -1.09
C ASP A 62 -8.59 14.80 -0.38
N GLU A 63 -9.24 14.28 0.67
CA GLU A 63 -10.17 15.02 1.51
C GLU A 63 -9.48 15.85 2.62
N GLY A 64 -8.17 16.08 2.51
CA GLY A 64 -7.39 16.95 3.38
C GLY A 64 -6.88 16.26 4.66
N GLY A 65 -6.71 14.94 4.62
CA GLY A 65 -6.16 14.14 5.71
C GLY A 65 -7.23 13.71 6.71
N TRP A 66 -7.56 12.42 6.73
CA TRP A 66 -8.41 11.85 7.78
C TRP A 66 -7.59 11.57 9.04
N CYS A 67 -8.24 11.70 10.20
CA CYS A 67 -7.60 11.44 11.47
C CYS A 67 -7.35 9.93 11.66
N TRP A 68 -6.10 9.58 11.95
CA TRP A 68 -5.65 8.22 12.20
C TRP A 68 -5.27 7.96 13.66
N LYS A 69 -5.38 8.97 14.54
CA LYS A 69 -5.02 8.86 15.96
C LYS A 69 -5.96 7.91 16.70
N MET A 70 -5.47 6.75 17.12
CA MET A 70 -6.26 5.70 17.80
C MET A 70 -7.13 6.18 18.97
N PRO A 71 -6.67 7.06 19.88
CA PRO A 71 -7.51 7.54 20.99
C PRO A 71 -8.50 8.64 20.59
N CYS A 72 -8.52 9.10 19.33
CA CYS A 72 -9.47 10.14 18.93
C CYS A 72 -10.88 9.57 18.75
N THR A 73 -11.80 10.01 19.60
CA THR A 73 -13.24 9.69 19.54
C THR A 73 -14.09 10.81 18.92
N THR A 74 -13.50 11.98 18.65
CA THR A 74 -14.22 13.21 18.30
C THR A 74 -13.90 13.76 16.90
N CYS A 75 -12.87 13.25 16.23
CA CYS A 75 -12.29 13.84 15.03
C CYS A 75 -12.01 12.77 13.98
N GLY A 76 -12.74 12.76 12.84
CA GLY A 76 -12.44 12.07 11.56
C GLY A 76 -12.06 10.57 11.54
N ASN A 77 -11.73 9.99 12.69
CA ASN A 77 -11.25 8.62 12.87
C ASN A 77 -12.43 7.67 12.67
N LEU A 78 -13.63 8.06 13.11
CA LEU A 78 -14.86 7.32 12.80
C LEU A 78 -15.05 7.13 11.30
N THR A 79 -14.88 8.19 10.50
CA THR A 79 -14.94 8.09 9.03
C THR A 79 -13.96 7.06 8.52
N PHE A 80 -12.71 7.10 8.99
CA PHE A 80 -11.71 6.14 8.52
C PHE A 80 -11.99 4.69 8.95
N ARG A 81 -12.44 4.47 10.19
CA ARG A 81 -12.85 3.15 10.66
C ARG A 81 -14.09 2.61 9.94
N TYR A 82 -15.03 3.48 9.57
CA TYR A 82 -16.17 3.11 8.74
C TYR A 82 -15.74 2.72 7.34
N ALA A 83 -14.73 3.38 6.76
CA ALA A 83 -14.19 3.00 5.46
C ALA A 83 -13.61 1.58 5.49
N PHE A 84 -13.00 1.15 6.59
CA PHE A 84 -12.56 -0.24 6.75
C PHE A 84 -13.73 -1.24 6.78
N ILE A 85 -14.89 -0.84 7.33
CA ILE A 85 -16.11 -1.67 7.31
C ILE A 85 -16.65 -1.74 5.87
N GLU A 86 -16.78 -0.58 5.22
CA GLU A 86 -17.33 -0.47 3.87
C GLU A 86 -16.46 -1.19 2.83
N MET A 87 -15.13 -1.17 2.99
CA MET A 87 -14.22 -1.89 2.10
C MET A 87 -14.17 -3.40 2.38
N SER A 88 -14.55 -3.87 3.57
CA SER A 88 -14.46 -5.31 3.93
C SER A 88 -15.16 -6.29 2.96
N PRO A 89 -16.29 -5.98 2.31
CA PRO A 89 -16.83 -6.81 1.22
C PRO A 89 -16.03 -6.77 -0.10
N GLY A 90 -14.96 -5.99 -0.18
CA GLY A 90 -14.16 -5.76 -1.39
C GLY A 90 -14.51 -4.50 -2.17
N LYS A 91 -15.40 -3.65 -1.65
CA LYS A 91 -15.79 -2.38 -2.29
C LYS A 91 -14.65 -1.37 -2.25
N SER A 92 -14.51 -0.60 -3.32
CA SER A 92 -13.59 0.54 -3.41
C SER A 92 -14.33 1.89 -3.31
N PRO A 93 -13.68 2.94 -2.75
CA PRO A 93 -14.10 4.33 -2.90
C PRO A 93 -14.40 4.84 -4.30
N GLU A 94 -13.90 4.16 -5.32
CA GLU A 94 -14.11 4.50 -6.73
C GLU A 94 -15.41 3.92 -7.30
N GLU A 95 -16.05 3.00 -6.57
CA GLU A 95 -17.32 2.37 -6.98
C GLU A 95 -18.54 3.23 -6.62
N GLU A 96 -19.61 3.08 -7.41
CA GLU A 96 -20.90 3.69 -7.09
C GLU A 96 -21.44 3.16 -5.74
N GLY A 97 -22.03 4.07 -4.96
CA GLY A 97 -22.62 3.73 -3.67
C GLY A 97 -21.63 3.64 -2.51
N TRP A 98 -20.38 4.07 -2.70
CA TRP A 98 -19.47 4.35 -1.59
C TRP A 98 -19.93 5.59 -0.81
N ILE A 99 -20.28 5.43 0.47
CA ILE A 99 -20.85 6.51 1.28
C ILE A 99 -19.88 7.12 2.29
N THR A 100 -18.78 6.44 2.62
CA THR A 100 -17.86 6.92 3.66
C THR A 100 -16.96 8.04 3.13
N ARG A 101 -17.39 9.29 3.35
CA ARG A 101 -16.69 10.53 2.98
C ARG A 101 -16.62 11.48 4.18
N LYS A 102 -15.70 12.45 4.18
CA LYS A 102 -15.50 13.42 5.27
C LYS A 102 -16.69 14.35 5.52
N ASP A 103 -17.45 14.67 4.49
CA ASP A 103 -18.61 15.57 4.53
C ASP A 103 -19.92 14.86 4.90
N VAL A 104 -19.92 13.52 4.94
CA VAL A 104 -21.09 12.72 5.33
C VAL A 104 -21.24 12.72 6.86
N ASP A 105 -22.45 13.04 7.32
CA ASP A 105 -22.79 13.05 8.74
C ASP A 105 -22.56 11.67 9.37
N SER A 106 -21.88 11.64 10.52
CA SER A 106 -21.59 10.41 11.25
C SER A 106 -22.85 9.62 11.64
N ARG A 107 -24.01 10.27 11.75
CA ARG A 107 -25.31 9.62 11.96
C ARG A 107 -25.74 8.78 10.77
N VAL A 108 -25.40 9.18 9.54
CA VAL A 108 -25.68 8.40 8.32
C VAL A 108 -24.81 7.14 8.32
N LEU A 109 -23.51 7.30 8.61
CA LEU A 109 -22.58 6.16 8.70
C LEU A 109 -22.97 5.21 9.85
N ASN A 110 -23.40 5.75 10.99
CA ASN A 110 -23.89 4.97 12.13
C ASN A 110 -25.17 4.21 11.78
N ALA A 111 -26.13 4.85 11.10
CA ALA A 111 -27.34 4.18 10.64
C ALA A 111 -27.05 3.04 9.64
N GLN A 112 -26.04 3.21 8.79
CA GLN A 112 -25.67 2.21 7.78
C GLN A 112 -24.84 1.03 8.37
N PHE A 113 -23.86 1.33 9.22
CA PHE A 113 -22.84 0.36 9.66
C PHE A 113 -22.94 -0.03 11.13
N GLY A 114 -23.78 0.66 11.89
CA GLY A 114 -23.94 0.56 13.33
C GLY A 114 -22.99 1.47 14.12
N SER A 115 -23.22 1.53 15.43
CA SER A 115 -22.33 2.20 16.38
C SER A 115 -21.01 1.46 16.50
N PHE A 116 -19.90 2.16 16.27
CA PHE A 116 -18.56 1.56 16.41
C PHE A 116 -18.25 1.17 17.86
N TYR A 117 -18.77 1.92 18.84
CA TYR A 117 -18.56 1.62 20.27
C TYR A 117 -19.28 0.36 20.73
N ASP A 118 -20.42 0.06 20.11
CA ASP A 118 -21.27 -1.07 20.50
C ASP A 118 -21.02 -2.32 19.64
N ARG A 119 -20.26 -2.16 18.55
CA ARG A 119 -19.99 -3.21 17.58
C ARG A 119 -18.49 -3.30 17.29
N PRO A 120 -17.71 -3.98 18.14
CA PRO A 120 -16.35 -4.34 17.80
C PRO A 120 -16.34 -5.16 16.50
N ARG A 121 -15.31 -4.97 15.67
CA ARG A 121 -15.22 -5.67 14.39
C ARG A 121 -15.10 -7.18 14.61
N SER A 122 -15.94 -7.94 13.91
CA SER A 122 -15.93 -9.40 14.02
C SER A 122 -14.67 -10.01 13.40
N SER A 123 -14.25 -11.19 13.88
CA SER A 123 -13.10 -11.89 13.30
C SER A 123 -13.24 -12.11 11.77
N PRO A 124 -14.41 -12.52 11.22
CA PRO A 124 -14.58 -12.63 9.77
C PRO A 124 -14.39 -11.32 9.00
N GLU A 125 -14.77 -10.18 9.58
CA GLU A 125 -14.54 -8.87 8.96
C GLU A 125 -13.06 -8.48 8.97
N LYS A 126 -12.36 -8.71 10.09
CA LYS A 126 -10.90 -8.50 10.17
C LYS A 126 -10.15 -9.34 9.13
N GLU A 127 -10.55 -10.60 8.94
CA GLU A 127 -9.98 -11.50 7.92
C GLU A 127 -10.20 -11.01 6.48
N LYS A 128 -11.38 -10.47 6.18
CA LYS A 128 -11.65 -9.90 4.85
C LYS A 128 -10.80 -8.66 4.59
N ILE A 129 -10.65 -7.79 5.59
CA ILE A 129 -9.78 -6.60 5.52
C ILE A 129 -8.33 -7.01 5.30
N ILE A 130 -7.82 -8.01 6.04
CA ILE A 130 -6.45 -8.51 5.85
C ILE A 130 -6.23 -9.01 4.44
N LYS A 131 -7.18 -9.76 3.86
CA LYS A 131 -7.07 -10.24 2.46
C LYS A 131 -6.95 -9.11 1.44
N ILE A 132 -7.59 -7.98 1.70
CA ILE A 132 -7.45 -6.76 0.89
C ILE A 132 -6.05 -6.17 1.11
N CYS A 133 -5.66 -5.97 2.37
CA CYS A 133 -4.42 -5.30 2.75
C CYS A 133 -3.14 -6.08 2.38
N LEU A 134 -3.22 -7.40 2.28
CA LEU A 134 -2.14 -8.25 1.75
C LEU A 134 -1.79 -7.97 0.29
N LYS A 135 -2.71 -7.33 -0.44
CA LYS A 135 -2.52 -6.91 -1.85
C LYS A 135 -2.32 -5.41 -1.99
N ALA A 136 -2.26 -4.67 -0.88
CA ALA A 136 -2.03 -3.23 -0.89
C ALA A 136 -0.55 -2.93 -1.13
N SER A 137 -0.27 -1.78 -1.77
CA SER A 137 1.09 -1.34 -2.05
C SER A 137 1.49 -0.21 -1.12
N ILE A 138 2.40 -0.50 -0.19
CA ILE A 138 2.95 0.52 0.72
C ILE A 138 3.68 1.61 -0.07
N ARG A 139 4.37 1.22 -1.16
CA ARG A 139 5.02 2.18 -2.06
C ARG A 139 4.02 3.14 -2.68
N TYR A 140 2.90 2.62 -3.20
CA TYR A 140 1.83 3.45 -3.77
C TYR A 140 1.24 4.39 -2.70
N ILE A 141 0.92 3.86 -1.52
CA ILE A 141 0.37 4.64 -0.42
C ILE A 141 1.35 5.76 -0.04
N ALA A 142 2.64 5.46 0.15
CA ALA A 142 3.64 6.46 0.51
C ALA A 142 3.89 7.52 -0.57
N ASP A 143 3.80 7.14 -1.86
CA ASP A 143 3.99 8.06 -2.98
C ASP A 143 2.75 8.95 -3.26
N ASN A 144 1.55 8.53 -2.82
CA ASN A 144 0.28 9.22 -3.10
C ASN A 144 -0.41 9.83 -1.87
N CYS A 145 0.06 9.49 -0.66
CA CYS A 145 -0.51 9.99 0.59
C CYS A 145 0.49 10.89 1.32
N LYS A 146 -0.03 11.85 2.07
CA LYS A 146 0.83 12.82 2.77
C LYS A 146 1.63 12.15 3.89
N PHE A 147 2.89 12.52 4.07
CA PHE A 147 3.68 12.17 5.26
C PHE A 147 3.39 13.15 6.42
N PRO A 148 3.25 12.69 7.69
CA PRO A 148 3.35 11.30 8.16
C PRO A 148 2.04 10.51 8.10
N ASP A 149 0.96 11.08 7.55
CA ASP A 149 -0.38 10.50 7.60
C ASP A 149 -0.44 9.06 7.07
N TRP A 150 0.30 8.75 6.01
CA TRP A 150 0.30 7.42 5.43
C TRP A 150 0.79 6.32 6.39
N LEU A 151 1.76 6.61 7.27
CA LEU A 151 2.16 5.68 8.33
C LEU A 151 1.06 5.53 9.38
N GLY A 152 0.42 6.64 9.73
CA GLY A 152 -0.76 6.65 10.59
C GLY A 152 -1.91 5.78 10.06
N TYR A 153 -2.12 5.79 8.75
CA TYR A 153 -3.15 4.99 8.08
C TYR A 153 -2.88 3.50 8.23
N LEU A 154 -1.62 3.08 8.02
CA LEU A 154 -1.18 1.71 8.28
C LEU A 154 -1.34 1.34 9.76
N GLY A 155 -0.94 2.23 10.66
CA GLY A 155 -0.99 2.01 12.12
C GLY A 155 -2.41 1.80 12.63
N LEU A 156 -3.36 2.62 12.18
CA LEU A 156 -4.76 2.44 12.52
C LEU A 156 -5.29 1.09 12.04
N LEU A 157 -4.92 0.67 10.82
CA LEU A 157 -5.37 -0.64 10.31
C LEU A 157 -4.78 -1.81 11.11
N LEU A 158 -3.47 -1.76 11.42
CA LEU A 158 -2.82 -2.77 12.26
C LEU A 158 -3.52 -2.92 13.61
N TYR A 159 -3.83 -1.80 14.26
CA TYR A 159 -4.57 -1.78 15.52
C TYR A 159 -5.96 -2.45 15.41
N GLU A 160 -6.70 -2.15 14.34
CA GLU A 160 -8.06 -2.67 14.14
C GLU A 160 -8.12 -4.19 13.84
N VAL A 161 -7.03 -4.77 13.33
CA VAL A 161 -6.99 -6.18 12.87
C VAL A 161 -6.03 -7.06 13.67
N GLU A 162 -5.39 -6.55 14.73
CA GLU A 162 -4.36 -7.23 15.52
C GLU A 162 -4.74 -8.64 16.00
N GLU A 163 -6.01 -8.85 16.37
CA GLU A 163 -6.52 -10.12 16.92
C GLU A 163 -6.94 -11.13 15.84
N ALA A 164 -6.78 -10.80 14.56
CA ALA A 164 -7.14 -11.70 13.47
C ALA A 164 -6.14 -12.85 13.34
N GLY A 165 -6.61 -14.04 12.94
CA GLY A 165 -5.75 -15.21 12.77
C GLY A 165 -4.70 -15.00 11.67
N SER A 166 -5.06 -14.26 10.61
CA SER A 166 -4.14 -13.94 9.51
C SER A 166 -3.24 -12.72 9.77
N TYR A 167 -3.26 -12.13 10.98
CA TYR A 167 -2.47 -10.93 11.28
C TYR A 167 -0.97 -11.14 11.05
N GLY A 168 -0.44 -12.32 11.38
CA GLY A 168 0.97 -12.66 11.15
C GLY A 168 1.38 -12.56 9.68
N SER A 169 0.51 -12.96 8.75
CA SER A 169 0.76 -12.83 7.31
C SER A 169 0.78 -11.38 6.85
N LEU A 170 -0.14 -10.55 7.37
CA LEU A 170 -0.16 -9.11 7.08
C LEU A 170 1.11 -8.44 7.60
N SER A 171 1.43 -8.68 8.88
CA SER A 171 2.64 -8.20 9.54
C SER A 171 3.88 -8.49 8.70
N LEU A 172 4.12 -9.76 8.35
CA LEU A 172 5.29 -10.15 7.57
C LEU A 172 5.33 -9.49 6.18
N ASN A 173 4.18 -9.41 5.49
CA ASN A 173 4.11 -8.82 4.16
C ASN A 173 4.42 -7.31 4.19
N TRP A 174 3.78 -6.57 5.11
CA TRP A 174 3.98 -5.14 5.26
C TRP A 174 5.38 -4.80 5.74
N THR A 175 5.96 -5.56 6.67
CA THR A 175 7.35 -5.38 7.10
C THR A 175 8.32 -5.51 5.95
N LYS A 176 8.14 -6.48 5.05
CA LYS A 176 8.99 -6.62 3.85
C LYS A 176 8.89 -5.40 2.94
N GLN A 177 7.67 -4.94 2.66
CA GLN A 177 7.44 -3.74 1.85
C GLN A 177 8.02 -2.47 2.51
N LEU A 178 7.91 -2.34 3.84
CA LEU A 178 8.48 -1.23 4.61
C LEU A 178 10.02 -1.26 4.59
N LYS A 179 10.63 -2.43 4.79
CA LYS A 179 12.09 -2.60 4.71
C LYS A 179 12.61 -2.15 3.34
N GLU A 180 11.99 -2.63 2.27
CA GLU A 180 12.32 -2.25 0.89
C GLU A 180 12.11 -0.75 0.61
N TYR A 181 11.06 -0.15 1.17
CA TYR A 181 10.78 1.27 1.00
C TYR A 181 11.83 2.16 1.70
N VAL A 182 12.23 1.78 2.91
CA VAL A 182 13.13 2.58 3.77
C VAL A 182 14.59 2.40 3.40
N PHE A 183 15.02 1.15 3.23
CA PHE A 183 16.38 0.80 2.85
C PHE A 183 16.44 0.59 1.33
N ARG A 184 16.59 1.68 0.58
CA ARG A 184 17.01 1.59 -0.83
C ARG A 184 18.41 0.97 -0.90
N GLU A 185 18.73 0.32 -2.02
CA GLU A 185 19.90 -0.57 -2.23
C GLU A 185 21.27 -0.03 -1.74
N ASP A 186 21.41 1.27 -1.50
CA ASP A 186 22.66 1.95 -1.16
C ASP A 186 22.84 2.29 0.34
N ASN A 187 21.83 2.02 1.19
CA ASN A 187 21.90 2.36 2.62
C ASN A 187 22.40 1.18 3.47
N GLU A 188 23.36 1.45 4.36
CA GLU A 188 23.82 0.48 5.36
C GLU A 188 22.63 0.04 6.24
N GLU A 189 22.31 -1.26 6.20
CA GLU A 189 21.25 -1.89 7.00
C GLU A 189 21.56 -1.92 8.51
N ASP A 190 22.75 -1.47 8.93
CA ASP A 190 23.28 -1.60 10.30
C ASP A 190 22.74 -0.51 11.24
N SER A 191 21.42 -0.43 11.34
CA SER A 191 20.69 0.47 12.24
C SER A 191 19.73 -0.28 13.14
N GLU A 192 19.31 0.35 14.24
CA GLU A 192 18.29 -0.17 15.17
C GLU A 192 16.98 -0.54 14.44
N LEU A 193 16.71 0.10 13.30
CA LEU A 193 15.56 -0.18 12.44
C LEU A 193 15.77 -1.43 11.57
N GLY A 194 17.00 -1.71 11.14
CA GLY A 194 17.35 -2.98 10.47
C GLY A 194 17.06 -4.17 11.38
N ASN A 195 17.52 -4.09 12.64
CA ASN A 195 17.24 -5.11 13.66
C ASN A 195 15.73 -5.32 13.88
N LEU A 196 14.94 -4.23 13.94
CA LEU A 196 13.48 -4.33 14.04
C LEU A 196 12.88 -5.14 12.88
N PHE A 197 13.31 -4.88 11.65
CA PHE A 197 12.79 -5.63 10.51
C PHE A 197 13.23 -7.09 10.53
N ASP A 198 14.46 -7.38 10.93
CA ASP A 198 14.97 -8.75 11.01
C ASP A 198 14.29 -9.56 12.12
N GLU A 199 14.00 -8.96 13.28
CA GLU A 199 13.19 -9.59 14.34
C GLU A 199 11.80 -10.01 13.82
N ILE A 200 11.16 -9.16 13.01
CA ILE A 200 9.82 -9.45 12.46
C ILE A 200 9.89 -10.49 11.33
N ILE A 201 10.89 -10.40 10.45
CA ILE A 201 11.01 -11.27 9.27
C ILE A 201 11.52 -12.65 9.64
N ASN A 202 12.51 -12.73 10.55
CA ASN A 202 13.25 -13.95 10.84
C ASN A 202 12.91 -14.58 12.20
N GLU A 203 12.55 -13.76 13.20
CA GLU A 203 12.37 -14.25 14.59
C GLU A 203 10.90 -14.41 15.00
N GLY A 204 9.96 -14.11 14.08
CA GLY A 204 8.53 -14.31 14.31
C GLY A 204 7.89 -13.27 15.21
N ARG A 205 8.57 -12.15 15.48
CA ARG A 205 7.95 -10.97 16.08
C ARG A 205 6.87 -10.41 15.14
N LEU A 206 5.81 -9.84 15.70
CA LEU A 206 4.76 -9.19 14.92
C LEU A 206 4.98 -7.67 14.87
N LEU A 207 4.84 -7.09 13.68
CA LEU A 207 4.76 -5.65 13.45
C LEU A 207 3.60 -5.08 14.27
N LYS A 208 3.86 -4.08 15.08
CA LYS A 208 2.85 -3.33 15.83
C LYS A 208 2.73 -1.92 15.28
N TRP A 209 1.62 -1.26 15.56
CA TRP A 209 1.43 0.13 15.16
C TRP A 209 2.52 1.05 15.74
N GLY A 210 3.01 0.79 16.95
CA GLY A 210 4.08 1.57 17.57
C GLY A 210 5.44 1.41 16.88
N ASP A 211 5.64 0.33 16.11
CA ASP A 211 6.85 0.17 15.31
C ASP A 211 6.91 1.16 14.15
N LEU A 212 5.76 1.66 13.69
CA LEU A 212 5.69 2.65 12.62
C LEU A 212 6.20 4.02 13.07
N GLU A 213 6.16 4.34 14.38
CA GLU A 213 6.73 5.58 14.92
C GLU A 213 8.26 5.58 14.73
N ARG A 214 8.92 4.44 14.94
CA ARG A 214 10.37 4.29 14.71
C ARG A 214 10.73 4.43 13.23
N ILE A 215 9.86 3.96 12.34
CA ILE A 215 10.00 4.15 10.89
C ILE A 215 9.84 5.63 10.54
N GLU A 216 8.85 6.32 11.12
CA GLU A 216 8.63 7.75 10.93
C GLU A 216 9.88 8.56 11.29
N GLU A 217 10.46 8.30 12.47
CA GLU A 217 11.68 8.96 12.96
C GLU A 217 12.86 8.76 12.01
N HIS A 218 13.05 7.54 11.50
CA HIS A 218 14.12 7.25 10.53
C HIS A 218 13.91 7.96 9.19
N ILE A 219 12.67 8.01 8.69
CA ILE A 219 12.35 8.73 7.46
C ILE A 219 12.62 10.23 7.65
N ILE A 220 12.25 10.82 8.79
CA ILE A 220 12.54 12.22 9.11
C ILE A 220 14.06 12.46 9.12
N ALA A 221 14.82 11.61 9.83
CA ALA A 221 16.26 11.74 9.97
C ALA A 221 16.99 11.69 8.62
N SER A 222 16.58 10.79 7.71
CA SER A 222 17.15 10.66 6.37
C SER A 222 16.85 11.85 5.45
N HIS A 223 15.71 12.54 5.65
CA HIS A 223 15.37 13.76 4.91
C HIS A 223 16.09 15.00 5.46
N THR A 224 16.41 15.04 6.75
CA THR A 224 17.16 16.16 7.36
C THR A 224 18.68 16.08 7.16
N SER A 225 19.19 14.92 6.76
CA SER A 225 20.63 14.68 6.54
C SER A 225 21.08 14.95 5.10
N ASN A 226 20.16 15.30 4.20
CA ASN A 226 20.41 15.74 2.82
C ASN A 226 20.16 17.26 2.68
#